data_AF-A0AAP2W9S3-F1
#
_entry.id   AF-A0AAP2W9S3-F1
#
_cell.length_a   1.000
_cell.length_b   1.000
_cell.length_c   1.000
_cell.angle_alpha   90.00
_cell.angle_beta   90.00
_cell.angle_gamma   90.00
#
_symmetry.space_group_name_H-M   'P 1'
#
loop_
_entity.id
_entity.type
_entity.pdbx_description
1 polymer ?
#
loop_
_entity_poly.entity_id
_entity_poly.type
_entity_poly.pdbx_seq_one_letter_code
_entity_poly.pdbx_strand_id
1 'polypeptide(L)'
;MSFGFIDFAKEVLKASESPLSVEEMWEAGCDQGLDEKLGSSGKTPIRTLSARIYVDIKNNMDSVFIQVSRRPAKFYLKGKDINPEKEIPDSGAVRRKSKFTERDLHILLSSFVCTDEHFKCMTKTIYHEVSKREKSGKNKWLHPDIVGVHFPFDSYTDNTLKLFDVLKVNPYKLYSFEMKISLTLSNLREYYFQAVSNSSWAHEGYLVALQISEEPELMDELRRLNNAFGIGVIRLDAEHFMQSEILFSAKEKDSLDWDTINRLVDDNRNFKSFLNDLMEDVKIGKVKSRYDDVYLEEEQMYQYVLKCGIVS
;
A
#
# COMPACT_ATOMS: atom_id res chain seq x y z
N MET A 1 6.06 -30.12 -24.85
CA MET A 1 6.41 -29.04 -23.91
C MET A 1 5.14 -28.63 -23.20
N SER A 2 5.16 -28.53 -21.87
CA SER A 2 4.04 -28.00 -21.08
C SER A 2 3.89 -26.51 -21.36
N PHE A 3 2.66 -26.02 -21.56
CA PHE A 3 2.37 -24.59 -21.73
C PHE A 3 2.82 -23.81 -20.49
N GLY A 4 3.75 -22.87 -20.67
CA GLY A 4 4.32 -22.07 -19.58
C GLY A 4 4.06 -20.57 -19.73
N PHE A 5 4.51 -19.77 -18.76
CA PHE A 5 4.35 -18.30 -18.76
C PHE A 5 4.93 -17.60 -20.01
N ILE A 6 5.99 -18.15 -20.60
CA ILE A 6 6.55 -17.64 -21.87
C ILE A 6 5.60 -17.91 -23.04
N ASP A 7 4.95 -19.07 -23.07
CA ASP A 7 3.97 -19.41 -24.11
C ASP A 7 2.70 -18.57 -23.94
N PHE A 8 2.25 -18.38 -22.70
CA PHE A 8 1.19 -17.45 -22.34
C PHE A 8 1.45 -16.04 -22.87
N ALA A 9 2.60 -15.44 -22.53
CA ALA A 9 2.97 -14.10 -23.03
C ALA A 9 3.02 -14.05 -24.56
N LYS A 10 3.57 -15.08 -25.21
CA LYS A 10 3.64 -15.16 -26.67
C LYS A 10 2.25 -15.22 -27.31
N GLU A 11 1.33 -16.03 -26.79
CA GLU A 11 -0.03 -16.14 -27.35
C GLU A 11 -0.81 -14.83 -27.19
N VAL A 12 -0.74 -14.21 -26.01
CA VAL A 12 -1.41 -12.92 -25.77
C VAL A 12 -0.87 -11.83 -26.68
N LEU A 13 0.46 -11.69 -26.80
CA LEU A 13 1.06 -10.67 -27.68
C LEU A 13 0.90 -10.97 -29.17
N LYS A 14 0.73 -12.25 -29.57
CA LYS A 14 0.34 -12.61 -30.95
C LYS A 14 -1.05 -12.06 -31.27
N ALA A 15 -2.01 -12.23 -30.35
CA ALA A 15 -3.37 -11.73 -30.50
C ALA A 15 -3.47 -10.19 -30.35
N SER A 16 -2.58 -9.55 -29.58
CA SER A 16 -2.62 -8.10 -29.34
C SER A 16 -2.07 -7.28 -30.51
N GLU A 17 -2.81 -6.29 -30.99
CA GLU A 17 -2.31 -5.33 -32.00
C GLU A 17 -1.34 -4.29 -31.40
N SER A 18 -1.41 -4.03 -30.09
CA SER A 18 -0.59 -3.03 -29.40
C SER A 18 0.37 -3.65 -28.37
N PRO A 19 1.44 -2.94 -27.99
CA PRO A 19 2.27 -3.33 -26.86
C PRO A 19 1.48 -3.34 -25.55
N LEU A 20 1.77 -4.31 -24.68
CA LEU A 20 1.08 -4.50 -23.40
C LEU A 20 2.07 -4.52 -22.23
N SER A 21 1.64 -4.01 -21.09
CA SER A 21 2.26 -4.26 -19.78
C SER A 21 2.03 -5.71 -19.33
N VAL A 22 2.69 -6.15 -18.27
CA VAL A 22 2.53 -7.52 -17.75
C VAL A 22 1.12 -7.71 -17.17
N GLU A 23 0.59 -6.70 -16.50
CA GLU A 23 -0.75 -6.66 -15.96
C GLU A 23 -1.79 -6.74 -17.08
N GLU A 24 -1.67 -5.90 -18.12
CA GLU A 24 -2.55 -5.96 -19.30
C GLU A 24 -2.44 -7.32 -20.02
N MET A 25 -1.25 -7.92 -20.10
CA MET A 25 -1.06 -9.26 -20.66
C MET A 25 -1.76 -10.34 -19.84
N TRP A 26 -1.71 -10.26 -18.51
CA TRP A 26 -2.33 -11.23 -17.63
C TRP A 26 -3.86 -11.17 -17.75
N GLU A 27 -4.43 -9.97 -17.66
CA GLU A 27 -5.88 -9.75 -17.82
C GLU A 27 -6.37 -10.26 -19.18
N ALA A 28 -5.70 -9.86 -20.27
CA ALA A 28 -6.08 -10.29 -21.62
C ALA A 28 -5.92 -11.80 -21.84
N GLY A 29 -4.98 -12.46 -21.15
CA GLY A 29 -4.81 -13.91 -21.23
C GLY A 29 -5.85 -14.68 -20.43
N CYS A 30 -6.27 -14.15 -19.27
CA CYS A 30 -7.42 -14.68 -18.51
C CYS A 30 -8.72 -14.57 -19.32
N ASP A 31 -8.96 -13.44 -19.99
CA ASP A 31 -10.12 -13.26 -20.87
C ASP A 31 -10.15 -14.27 -22.04
N GLN A 32 -8.99 -14.80 -22.43
CA GLN A 32 -8.83 -15.83 -23.47
C GLN A 32 -8.81 -17.26 -22.93
N GLY A 33 -8.94 -17.46 -21.61
CA GLY A 33 -8.86 -18.77 -20.94
C GLY A 33 -7.48 -19.44 -21.05
N LEU A 34 -6.42 -18.64 -21.21
CA LEU A 34 -5.04 -19.16 -21.32
C LEU A 34 -4.46 -19.53 -19.95
N ASP A 35 -5.00 -18.98 -18.88
CA ASP A 35 -4.63 -19.28 -17.50
C ASP A 35 -4.98 -20.72 -17.12
N GLU A 36 -6.08 -21.29 -17.63
CA GLU A 36 -6.45 -22.69 -17.43
C GLU A 36 -5.44 -23.68 -18.03
N LYS A 37 -4.67 -23.25 -19.04
CA LYS A 37 -3.63 -24.07 -19.69
C LYS A 37 -2.32 -24.07 -18.90
N LEU A 38 -2.14 -23.16 -17.94
CA LEU A 38 -0.94 -23.15 -17.10
C LEU A 38 -1.03 -24.30 -16.11
N GLY A 39 -0.09 -25.25 -16.20
CA GLY A 39 -0.07 -26.44 -15.34
C GLY A 39 0.08 -26.17 -13.83
N SER A 40 0.33 -24.91 -13.44
CA SER A 40 0.34 -24.41 -12.07
C SER A 40 0.37 -22.88 -12.08
N SER A 41 -0.62 -22.23 -11.48
CA SER A 41 -0.53 -20.83 -11.05
C SER A 41 -0.03 -20.81 -9.60
N GLY A 42 1.20 -20.33 -9.37
CA GLY A 42 1.67 -20.06 -8.02
C GLY A 42 0.88 -18.90 -7.37
N LYS A 43 1.15 -18.58 -6.10
CA LYS A 43 0.46 -17.48 -5.38
C LYS A 43 0.58 -16.09 -6.04
N THR A 44 1.55 -15.90 -6.95
CA THR A 44 1.85 -14.62 -7.62
C THR A 44 2.09 -14.83 -9.12
N PRO A 45 1.03 -15.08 -9.91
CA PRO A 45 1.16 -15.42 -11.33
C PRO A 45 1.69 -14.24 -12.16
N ILE A 46 1.28 -13.01 -11.86
CA ILE A 46 1.76 -11.79 -12.53
C ILE A 46 3.26 -11.60 -12.29
N ARG A 47 3.74 -11.71 -11.03
CA ARG A 47 5.18 -11.72 -10.72
C ARG A 47 5.95 -12.79 -11.49
N THR A 48 5.38 -13.98 -11.61
CA THR A 48 6.02 -15.08 -12.34
C THR A 48 6.09 -14.79 -13.83
N LEU A 49 5.03 -14.26 -14.42
CA LEU A 49 4.99 -13.81 -15.81
C LEU A 49 6.04 -12.72 -16.07
N SER A 50 6.05 -11.67 -15.25
CA SER A 50 6.99 -10.55 -15.32
C SER A 50 8.43 -11.03 -15.26
N ALA A 51 8.78 -11.79 -14.22
CA ALA A 51 10.13 -12.33 -14.03
C ALA A 51 10.57 -13.20 -15.21
N ARG A 52 9.68 -14.05 -15.76
CA ARG A 52 10.00 -14.90 -16.90
C ARG A 52 10.29 -14.10 -18.17
N ILE A 53 9.49 -13.06 -18.46
CA ILE A 53 9.72 -12.18 -19.61
C ILE A 53 11.07 -11.45 -19.48
N TYR A 54 11.34 -10.84 -18.32
CA TYR A 54 12.60 -10.13 -18.10
C TYR A 54 13.83 -11.06 -18.15
N VAL A 55 13.73 -12.26 -17.56
CA VAL A 55 14.80 -13.27 -17.60
C VAL A 55 15.06 -13.74 -19.02
N ASP A 56 14.01 -13.97 -19.83
CA ASP A 56 14.17 -14.35 -21.24
C ASP A 56 14.84 -13.22 -22.04
N ILE A 57 14.38 -11.97 -21.92
CA ILE A 57 15.00 -10.83 -22.61
C ILE A 57 16.48 -10.66 -22.23
N LYS A 58 16.84 -10.89 -20.96
CA LYS A 58 18.21 -10.71 -20.46
C LYS A 58 19.15 -11.85 -20.85
N ASN A 59 18.68 -13.09 -20.80
CA ASN A 59 19.53 -14.29 -20.91
C ASN A 59 19.44 -14.98 -22.28
N ASN A 60 18.46 -14.62 -23.11
CA ASN A 60 18.25 -15.21 -24.42
C ASN A 60 18.44 -14.16 -25.53
N MET A 61 19.54 -14.24 -26.28
CA MET A 61 19.84 -13.32 -27.38
C MET A 61 18.76 -13.36 -28.48
N ASP A 62 18.11 -14.51 -28.64
CA ASP A 62 17.02 -14.75 -29.60
C ASP A 62 15.64 -14.63 -28.95
N SER A 63 15.53 -13.94 -27.79
CA SER A 63 14.23 -13.67 -27.16
C SER A 63 13.28 -13.04 -28.18
N VAL A 64 12.07 -13.58 -28.25
CA VAL A 64 11.02 -13.07 -29.15
C VAL A 64 10.38 -11.79 -28.62
N PHE A 65 10.62 -11.44 -27.35
CA PHE A 65 10.06 -10.27 -26.72
C PHE A 65 10.98 -9.06 -26.89
N ILE A 66 10.38 -7.89 -27.01
CA ILE A 66 11.06 -6.59 -26.94
C ILE A 66 10.30 -5.68 -25.98
N GLN A 67 11.04 -4.94 -25.17
CA GLN A 67 10.47 -3.85 -24.39
C GLN A 67 10.48 -2.58 -25.24
N VAL A 68 9.30 -2.09 -25.61
CA VAL A 68 9.12 -0.92 -26.48
C VAL A 68 8.83 0.36 -25.70
N SER A 69 8.43 0.24 -24.44
CA SER A 69 8.29 1.36 -23.51
C SER A 69 8.87 0.99 -22.15
N ARG A 70 9.49 1.96 -21.48
CA ARG A 70 10.03 1.82 -20.11
C ARG A 70 9.09 2.37 -19.04
N ARG A 71 8.19 3.32 -19.37
CA ARG A 71 7.31 3.98 -18.38
C ARG A 71 5.94 4.32 -18.98
N PRO A 72 4.91 3.48 -18.80
CA PRO A 72 4.97 2.16 -18.16
C PRO A 72 5.77 1.15 -18.99
N ALA A 73 6.28 0.08 -18.38
CA ALA A 73 6.95 -0.99 -19.10
C ALA A 73 5.96 -1.69 -20.05
N LYS A 74 6.21 -1.66 -21.37
CA LYS A 74 5.38 -2.37 -22.36
C LYS A 74 6.22 -3.27 -23.25
N PHE A 75 5.67 -4.44 -23.56
CA PHE A 75 6.32 -5.50 -24.31
C PHE A 75 5.58 -5.80 -25.61
N TYR A 76 6.32 -6.27 -26.61
CA TYR A 76 5.81 -6.69 -27.91
C TYR A 76 6.65 -7.84 -28.49
N LEU A 77 6.21 -8.40 -29.63
CA LEU A 77 6.94 -9.46 -30.33
C LEU A 77 7.84 -8.89 -31.43
N LYS A 78 9.08 -9.40 -31.52
CA LYS A 78 10.00 -9.10 -32.63
C LYS A 78 9.37 -9.53 -33.96
N GLY A 79 9.49 -8.67 -34.97
CA GLY A 79 9.02 -8.97 -36.34
C GLY A 79 7.54 -8.75 -36.59
N LYS A 80 6.78 -8.26 -35.60
CA LYS A 80 5.43 -7.73 -35.81
C LYS A 80 5.55 -6.23 -36.09
N ASP A 81 5.03 -5.75 -37.22
CA ASP A 81 5.14 -4.34 -37.63
C ASP A 81 4.52 -3.44 -36.55
N ILE A 82 5.36 -2.65 -35.91
CA ILE A 82 4.93 -1.57 -35.02
C ILE A 82 4.49 -0.45 -35.94
N ASN A 83 3.19 -0.21 -36.07
CA ASN A 83 2.72 0.96 -36.83
C ASN A 83 3.01 2.23 -35.99
N PRO A 84 4.04 3.03 -36.32
CA PRO A 84 4.54 4.10 -35.44
C PRO A 84 3.62 5.33 -35.41
N GLU A 85 2.62 5.39 -36.30
CA GLU A 85 1.73 6.54 -36.50
C GLU A 85 0.39 6.46 -35.78
N LYS A 86 0.12 5.38 -35.03
CA LYS A 86 -0.76 5.54 -33.88
C LYS A 86 0.09 6.15 -32.78
N GLU A 87 0.22 7.48 -32.81
CA GLU A 87 0.34 8.25 -31.57
C GLU A 87 -0.64 7.58 -30.62
N ILE A 88 -0.09 6.89 -29.62
CA ILE A 88 -0.84 6.42 -28.48
C ILE A 88 -1.49 7.70 -28.00
N PRO A 89 -2.82 7.90 -28.15
CA PRO A 89 -3.46 8.94 -27.38
C PRO A 89 -3.01 8.62 -25.98
N ASP A 90 -2.38 9.59 -25.30
CA ASP A 90 -2.09 9.50 -23.88
C ASP A 90 -3.28 8.78 -23.28
N SER A 91 -3.12 7.48 -23.08
CA SER A 91 -4.17 6.68 -22.53
C SER A 91 -3.95 7.00 -21.08
N GLY A 92 -4.39 8.22 -20.71
CA GLY A 92 -5.01 8.48 -19.45
C GLY A 92 -5.86 7.26 -19.29
N ALA A 93 -5.31 6.31 -18.52
CA ALA A 93 -5.96 5.07 -18.22
C ALA A 93 -7.39 5.51 -17.97
N VAL A 94 -8.34 4.95 -18.72
CA VAL A 94 -9.72 5.07 -18.32
C VAL A 94 -9.70 4.41 -16.95
N ARG A 95 -9.42 5.23 -15.92
CA ARG A 95 -9.55 4.91 -14.52
C ARG A 95 -11.02 4.60 -14.51
N ARG A 96 -11.37 3.32 -14.64
CA ARG A 96 -12.64 2.84 -14.13
C ARG A 96 -12.67 3.48 -12.75
N LYS A 97 -13.51 4.50 -12.56
CA LYS A 97 -13.60 5.17 -11.28
C LYS A 97 -13.83 4.03 -10.31
N SER A 98 -12.89 3.82 -9.40
CA SER A 98 -13.05 2.85 -8.35
C SER A 98 -14.40 3.15 -7.71
N LYS A 99 -15.23 2.13 -7.52
CA LYS A 99 -16.55 2.31 -6.88
C LYS A 99 -16.41 2.80 -5.43
N PHE A 100 -15.19 2.70 -4.89
CA PHE A 100 -14.77 3.09 -3.55
C PHE A 100 -13.65 4.15 -3.59
N THR A 101 -13.42 4.74 -2.42
CA THR A 101 -12.42 5.78 -2.13
C THR A 101 -11.32 5.23 -1.20
N GLU A 102 -10.23 5.97 -1.02
CA GLU A 102 -9.17 5.61 -0.06
C GLU A 102 -9.72 5.43 1.36
N ARG A 103 -10.74 6.21 1.72
CA ARG A 103 -11.41 6.14 3.03
C ARG A 103 -12.08 4.80 3.29
N ASP A 104 -12.61 4.15 2.25
CA ASP A 104 -13.25 2.84 2.40
C ASP A 104 -12.23 1.74 2.75
N LEU A 105 -10.93 2.01 2.55
CA LEU A 105 -9.84 1.11 2.95
C LEU A 105 -9.41 1.28 4.41
N HIS A 106 -9.90 2.30 5.12
CA HIS A 106 -9.45 2.59 6.49
C HIS A 106 -9.78 1.44 7.43
N ILE A 107 -11.00 0.91 7.39
CA ILE A 107 -11.39 -0.22 8.25
C ILE A 107 -10.56 -1.47 7.95
N LEU A 108 -10.15 -1.67 6.70
CA LEU A 108 -9.30 -2.78 6.27
C LEU A 108 -7.93 -2.68 6.94
N LEU A 109 -7.29 -1.51 6.84
CA LEU A 109 -6.02 -1.24 7.51
C LEU A 109 -6.16 -1.33 9.04
N SER A 110 -7.15 -0.65 9.62
CA SER A 110 -7.41 -0.63 11.06
C SER A 110 -7.58 -2.04 11.64
N SER A 111 -8.29 -2.91 10.91
CA SER A 111 -8.48 -4.31 11.32
C SER A 111 -7.18 -5.09 11.27
N PHE A 112 -6.40 -4.93 10.18
CA PHE A 112 -5.10 -5.58 10.03
C PHE A 112 -4.10 -5.17 11.13
N VAL A 113 -3.90 -3.86 11.35
CA VAL A 113 -2.90 -3.38 12.32
C VAL A 113 -3.33 -3.56 13.78
N CYS A 114 -4.62 -3.81 14.03
CA CYS A 114 -5.11 -4.15 15.36
C CYS A 114 -4.72 -5.59 15.75
N THR A 115 -4.66 -6.51 14.80
CA THR A 115 -4.39 -7.94 15.03
C THR A 115 -2.96 -8.36 14.72
N ASP A 116 -2.26 -7.62 13.86
CA ASP A 116 -0.87 -7.87 13.50
C ASP A 116 0.07 -7.71 14.70
N GLU A 117 1.03 -8.64 14.84
CA GLU A 117 1.94 -8.73 15.98
C GLU A 117 2.94 -7.58 16.08
N HIS A 118 3.36 -7.00 14.95
CA HIS A 118 4.28 -5.85 14.93
C HIS A 118 3.57 -4.58 15.39
N PHE A 119 2.31 -4.40 14.98
CA PHE A 119 1.56 -3.19 15.29
C PHE A 119 0.81 -3.27 16.62
N LYS A 120 -0.08 -4.26 16.79
CA LYS A 120 -1.08 -4.35 17.87
C LYS A 120 -1.60 -2.98 18.30
N CYS A 121 -2.04 -2.18 17.32
CA CYS A 121 -2.30 -0.76 17.53
C CYS A 121 -3.76 -0.40 17.31
N MET A 122 -4.24 0.56 18.11
CA MET A 122 -5.54 1.19 17.94
C MET A 122 -5.39 2.38 17.00
N THR A 123 -6.29 2.52 16.03
CA THR A 123 -6.19 3.55 14.99
C THR A 123 -7.25 4.63 15.12
N LYS A 124 -6.96 5.81 14.55
CA LYS A 124 -7.91 6.90 14.45
C LYS A 124 -7.75 7.60 13.11
N THR A 125 -8.85 7.71 12.37
CA THR A 125 -8.88 8.39 11.08
C THR A 125 -8.83 9.89 11.29
N ILE A 126 -7.93 10.56 10.56
CA ILE A 126 -7.73 12.01 10.60
C ILE A 126 -8.33 12.63 9.35
N TYR A 127 -9.47 13.29 9.51
CA TYR A 127 -10.18 13.89 8.38
C TYR A 127 -9.55 15.23 8.01
N HIS A 128 -8.95 15.31 6.82
CA HIS A 128 -8.35 16.58 6.35
C HIS A 128 -9.40 17.67 6.09
N GLU A 129 -10.69 17.33 5.92
CA GLU A 129 -11.75 18.31 5.65
C GLU A 129 -12.09 19.17 6.87
N VAL A 130 -11.80 18.68 8.07
CA VAL A 130 -12.07 19.41 9.32
C VAL A 130 -10.93 20.33 9.75
N SER A 131 -9.83 20.35 9.00
CA SER A 131 -8.71 21.24 9.26
C SER A 131 -9.10 22.70 9.02
N LYS A 132 -8.48 23.63 9.76
CA LYS A 132 -8.67 25.07 9.56
C LYS A 132 -8.36 25.41 8.09
N ARG A 133 -9.32 26.04 7.39
CA ARG A 133 -9.24 26.31 5.95
C ARG A 133 -7.98 27.11 5.60
N GLU A 134 -7.02 26.48 4.92
CA GLU A 134 -6.03 27.16 4.09
C GLU A 134 -6.29 26.90 2.59
N LYS A 135 -5.71 27.75 1.73
CA LYS A 135 -5.83 27.70 0.27
C LYS A 135 -5.58 26.28 -0.27
N SER A 136 -6.38 25.87 -1.26
CA SER A 136 -6.33 24.51 -1.84
C SER A 136 -4.91 24.12 -2.24
N GLY A 137 -4.43 22.98 -1.73
CA GLY A 137 -3.11 22.42 -2.06
C GLY A 137 -2.25 22.05 -0.85
N LYS A 138 -2.26 22.85 0.23
CA LYS A 138 -1.44 22.58 1.42
C LYS A 138 -1.90 21.39 2.26
N ASN A 139 -3.20 21.12 2.32
CA ASN A 139 -3.76 20.07 3.18
C ASN A 139 -3.28 18.65 2.81
N LYS A 140 -2.82 18.43 1.57
CA LYS A 140 -2.28 17.14 1.11
C LYS A 140 -0.94 16.76 1.73
N TRP A 141 -0.23 17.72 2.33
CA TRP A 141 1.14 17.56 2.81
C TRP A 141 1.27 17.77 4.31
N LEU A 142 0.14 17.83 5.01
CA LEU A 142 0.10 18.23 6.41
C LEU A 142 -0.54 17.21 7.33
N HIS A 143 -1.39 16.32 6.83
CA HIS A 143 -2.17 15.43 7.68
C HIS A 143 -1.97 14.00 7.24
N PRO A 144 -1.62 13.08 8.16
CA PRO A 144 -1.76 11.66 7.88
C PRO A 144 -3.23 11.30 7.70
N ASP A 145 -3.52 10.22 6.99
CA ASP A 145 -4.88 9.74 6.80
C ASP A 145 -5.36 8.98 8.05
N ILE A 146 -4.49 8.16 8.63
CA ILE A 146 -4.74 7.38 9.84
C ILE A 146 -3.53 7.47 10.77
N VAL A 147 -3.80 7.62 12.06
CA VAL A 147 -2.78 7.54 13.11
C VAL A 147 -3.06 6.34 13.99
N GLY A 148 -2.01 5.71 14.51
CA GLY A 148 -2.10 4.53 15.36
C GLY A 148 -1.33 4.68 16.66
N VAL A 149 -1.78 3.98 17.70
CA VAL A 149 -1.04 3.84 18.95
C VAL A 149 -1.07 2.41 19.47
N HIS A 150 0.12 1.89 19.78
CA HIS A 150 0.28 0.65 20.54
C HIS A 150 0.28 0.96 22.03
N PHE A 151 -0.58 0.27 22.77
CA PHE A 151 -0.64 0.32 24.23
C PHE A 151 -0.01 -0.94 24.83
N PRO A 152 0.89 -0.81 25.82
CA PRO A 152 1.55 -1.95 26.44
C PRO A 152 0.67 -2.70 27.47
N PHE A 153 -0.55 -2.22 27.73
CA PHE A 153 -1.38 -2.63 28.87
C PHE A 153 -1.67 -4.14 28.90
N ASP A 154 -2.00 -4.72 27.74
CA ASP A 154 -2.27 -6.16 27.62
C ASP A 154 -1.02 -6.96 27.25
N SER A 155 0.09 -6.29 26.94
CA SER A 155 1.35 -6.93 26.54
C SER A 155 2.27 -7.22 27.75
N TYR A 156 2.06 -6.52 28.87
CA TYR A 156 2.95 -6.59 30.02
C TYR A 156 2.17 -6.61 31.34
N THR A 157 2.74 -7.28 32.35
CA THR A 157 2.21 -7.25 33.72
C THR A 157 2.41 -5.89 34.38
N ASP A 158 1.56 -5.56 35.37
CA ASP A 158 1.66 -4.32 36.16
C ASP A 158 3.05 -4.02 36.72
N ASN A 159 3.79 -5.05 37.14
CA ASN A 159 5.14 -4.89 37.68
C ASN A 159 6.13 -4.42 36.62
N THR A 160 6.00 -4.93 35.39
CA THR A 160 6.82 -4.52 34.25
C THR A 160 6.48 -3.09 33.82
N LEU A 161 5.18 -2.74 33.78
CA LEU A 161 4.74 -1.37 33.47
C LEU A 161 5.28 -0.34 34.48
N LYS A 162 5.27 -0.68 35.78
CA LYS A 162 5.89 0.16 36.82
C LYS A 162 7.40 0.30 36.62
N LEU A 163 8.07 -0.78 36.20
CA LEU A 163 9.51 -0.73 35.92
C LEU A 163 9.83 0.21 34.75
N PHE A 164 9.02 0.23 33.69
CA PHE A 164 9.18 1.19 32.60
C PHE A 164 9.12 2.64 33.10
N ASP A 165 8.17 2.96 33.99
CA ASP A 165 8.08 4.31 34.56
C ASP A 165 9.29 4.67 35.44
N VAL A 166 9.78 3.72 36.26
CA VAL A 166 10.98 3.93 37.09
C VAL A 166 12.22 4.17 36.22
N LEU A 167 12.37 3.39 35.14
CA LEU A 167 13.50 3.48 34.21
C LEU A 167 13.34 4.58 33.14
N LYS A 168 12.19 5.26 33.10
CA LYS A 168 11.86 6.26 32.08
C LYS A 168 11.98 5.74 30.65
N VAL A 169 11.60 4.48 30.45
CA VAL A 169 11.47 3.85 29.14
C VAL A 169 10.06 4.15 28.61
N ASN A 170 9.93 4.59 27.36
CA ASN A 170 8.64 4.78 26.72
C ASN A 170 8.16 3.46 26.10
N PRO A 171 7.09 2.82 26.63
CA PRO A 171 6.56 1.59 26.08
C PRO A 171 5.49 1.82 24.99
N TYR A 172 5.12 3.07 24.71
CA TYR A 172 4.10 3.42 23.73
C TYR A 172 4.73 3.68 22.37
N LYS A 173 4.11 3.14 21.33
CA LYS A 173 4.52 3.35 19.94
C LYS A 173 3.42 4.04 19.16
N LEU A 174 3.81 5.01 18.34
CA LEU A 174 2.90 5.84 17.54
C LEU A 174 3.20 5.58 16.07
N TYR A 175 2.14 5.36 15.31
CA TYR A 175 2.19 5.03 13.90
C TYR A 175 1.44 6.10 13.10
N SER A 176 1.85 6.25 11.85
CA SER A 176 1.18 7.12 10.89
C SER A 176 1.09 6.42 9.54
N PHE A 177 -0.08 6.44 8.94
CA PHE A 177 -0.38 5.72 7.71
C PHE A 177 -0.94 6.69 6.66
N GLU A 178 -0.37 6.62 5.46
CA GLU A 178 -0.83 7.31 4.26
C GLU A 178 -1.49 6.31 3.32
N MET A 179 -2.77 6.50 3.03
CA MET A 179 -3.61 5.53 2.31
C MET A 179 -3.63 5.83 0.82
N LYS A 180 -3.50 4.79 -0.01
CA LYS A 180 -3.64 4.87 -1.47
C LYS A 180 -4.42 3.68 -2.01
N ILE A 181 -5.18 3.87 -3.08
CA ILE A 181 -5.86 2.74 -3.75
C ILE A 181 -4.86 1.93 -4.56
N SER A 182 -4.03 2.61 -5.37
CA SER A 182 -3.10 1.97 -6.31
C SER A 182 -1.75 2.68 -6.36
N LEU A 183 -0.67 1.91 -6.28
CA LEU A 183 0.72 2.33 -6.32
C LEU A 183 1.42 1.75 -7.55
N THR A 184 1.94 2.64 -8.39
CA THR A 184 2.63 2.32 -9.65
C THR A 184 3.88 3.19 -9.79
N LEU A 185 4.75 2.91 -10.77
CA LEU A 185 5.92 3.75 -11.02
C LEU A 185 5.59 5.22 -11.30
N SER A 186 4.43 5.51 -11.90
CA SER A 186 4.06 6.88 -12.29
C SER A 186 3.68 7.76 -11.11
N ASN A 187 3.11 7.18 -10.05
CA ASN A 187 2.67 7.90 -8.85
C ASN A 187 3.54 7.67 -7.62
N LEU A 188 4.46 6.70 -7.68
CA LEU A 188 5.30 6.27 -6.56
C LEU A 188 5.95 7.45 -5.82
N ARG A 189 6.67 8.31 -6.54
CA ARG A 189 7.43 9.38 -5.87
C ARG A 189 6.52 10.36 -5.16
N GLU A 190 5.43 10.77 -5.82
CA GLU A 190 4.47 11.68 -5.21
C GLU A 190 3.90 11.09 -3.91
N TYR A 191 3.39 9.86 -3.98
CA TYR A 191 2.76 9.21 -2.83
C TYR A 191 3.74 8.88 -1.72
N TYR A 192 4.96 8.47 -2.07
CA TYR A 192 5.99 8.19 -1.09
C TYR A 192 6.42 9.46 -0.35
N PHE A 193 6.60 10.59 -1.06
CA PHE A 193 6.96 11.85 -0.41
C PHE A 193 5.79 12.48 0.37
N GLN A 194 4.54 12.20 -0.01
CA GLN A 194 3.38 12.51 0.84
C GLN A 194 3.48 11.76 2.16
N ALA A 195 3.71 10.43 2.12
CA ALA A 195 3.89 9.63 3.33
C ALA A 195 5.08 10.10 4.17
N VAL A 196 6.21 10.50 3.56
CA VAL A 196 7.35 11.09 4.29
C VAL A 196 6.92 12.37 5.02
N SER A 197 6.25 13.29 4.32
CA SER A 197 5.81 14.56 4.90
C SER A 197 4.83 14.35 6.05
N ASN A 198 3.80 13.53 5.83
CA ASN A 198 2.66 13.36 6.72
C ASN A 198 2.96 12.45 7.92
N SER A 199 3.98 11.60 7.84
CA SER A 199 4.30 10.59 8.87
C SER A 199 5.63 10.83 9.58
N SER A 200 6.36 11.90 9.24
CA SER A 200 7.68 12.20 9.81
C SER A 200 7.68 12.38 11.33
N TRP A 201 6.53 12.70 11.93
CA TRP A 201 6.37 12.93 13.37
C TRP A 201 6.24 11.66 14.22
N ALA A 202 5.86 10.53 13.62
CA ALA A 202 5.58 9.28 14.32
C ALA A 202 6.86 8.43 14.53
N HIS A 203 6.77 7.40 15.39
CA HIS A 203 7.86 6.44 15.56
C HIS A 203 8.07 5.65 14.26
N GLU A 204 6.97 5.26 13.60
CA GLU A 204 7.00 4.62 12.30
C GLU A 204 5.93 5.20 11.37
N GLY A 205 6.30 5.39 10.11
CA GLY A 205 5.43 5.88 9.06
C GLY A 205 5.31 4.87 7.91
N TYR A 206 4.10 4.70 7.39
CA TYR A 206 3.80 3.71 6.35
C TYR A 206 3.04 4.34 5.18
N LEU A 207 3.45 3.99 3.96
CA LEU A 207 2.65 4.11 2.76
C LEU A 207 1.86 2.82 2.57
N VAL A 208 0.53 2.90 2.56
CA VAL A 208 -0.35 1.75 2.49
C VAL A 208 -1.10 1.78 1.17
N ALA A 209 -1.10 0.66 0.44
CA ALA A 209 -1.86 0.56 -0.78
C ALA A 209 -2.55 -0.79 -0.93
N LEU A 210 -3.77 -0.77 -1.49
CA LEU A 210 -4.48 -2.00 -1.84
C LEU A 210 -3.85 -2.68 -3.06
N GLN A 211 -3.64 -1.92 -4.13
CA GLN A 211 -3.06 -2.43 -5.37
C GLN A 211 -1.63 -1.91 -5.51
N ILE A 212 -0.64 -2.79 -5.50
CA ILE A 212 0.76 -2.42 -5.76
C ILE A 212 1.20 -3.22 -6.98
N SER A 213 1.61 -2.52 -8.05
CA SER A 213 2.14 -3.19 -9.24
C SER A 213 3.35 -4.06 -8.87
N GLU A 214 3.46 -5.22 -9.51
CA GLU A 214 4.53 -6.18 -9.22
C GLU A 214 5.73 -6.01 -10.18
N GLU A 215 5.82 -4.87 -10.88
CA GLU A 215 6.95 -4.52 -11.72
C GLU A 215 8.28 -4.51 -10.91
N PRO A 216 9.33 -5.23 -11.37
CA PRO A 216 10.62 -5.27 -10.66
C PRO A 216 11.22 -3.87 -10.41
N GLU A 217 11.05 -2.97 -11.38
CA GLU A 217 11.53 -1.59 -11.32
C GLU A 217 10.86 -0.78 -10.19
N LEU A 218 9.56 -1.03 -9.93
CA LEU A 218 8.82 -0.42 -8.83
C LEU A 218 9.34 -0.91 -7.49
N MET A 219 9.52 -2.22 -7.34
CA MET A 219 10.05 -2.83 -6.11
C MET A 219 11.46 -2.36 -5.79
N ASP A 220 12.31 -2.20 -6.81
CA ASP A 220 13.66 -1.66 -6.65
C ASP A 220 13.66 -0.18 -6.22
N GLU A 221 12.77 0.65 -6.77
CA GLU A 221 12.65 2.06 -6.36
C GLU A 221 12.04 2.18 -4.95
N LEU A 222 11.03 1.36 -4.60
CA LEU A 222 10.48 1.30 -3.23
C LEU A 222 11.57 0.93 -2.22
N ARG A 223 12.39 -0.08 -2.52
CA ARG A 223 13.53 -0.47 -1.67
C ARG A 223 14.53 0.67 -1.49
N ARG A 224 14.87 1.38 -2.58
CA ARG A 224 15.76 2.55 -2.51
C ARG A 224 15.19 3.66 -1.65
N LEU A 225 13.91 3.98 -1.82
CA LEU A 225 13.22 5.01 -1.06
C LEU A 225 13.09 4.64 0.42
N ASN A 226 12.74 3.39 0.74
CA ASN A 226 12.70 2.86 2.11
C ASN A 226 14.08 2.97 2.79
N ASN A 227 15.15 2.56 2.12
CA ASN A 227 16.50 2.68 2.67
C ASN A 227 16.92 4.15 2.89
N ALA A 228 16.46 5.07 2.04
CA ALA A 228 16.84 6.48 2.11
C ALA A 228 16.03 7.28 3.16
N PHE A 229 14.72 7.01 3.27
CA PHE A 229 13.80 7.86 4.03
C PHE A 229 13.07 7.13 5.17
N GLY A 230 13.09 5.80 5.18
CA GLY A 230 12.58 4.99 6.28
C GLY A 230 11.07 4.82 6.35
N ILE A 231 10.30 5.27 5.35
CA ILE A 231 8.86 4.98 5.29
C ILE A 231 8.67 3.52 4.86
N GLY A 232 7.91 2.78 5.66
CA GLY A 232 7.52 1.41 5.39
C GLY A 232 6.42 1.34 4.33
N VAL A 233 6.16 0.14 3.82
CA VAL A 233 5.17 -0.08 2.77
C VAL A 233 4.31 -1.28 3.14
N ILE A 234 3.00 -1.10 3.16
CA ILE A 234 2.02 -2.15 3.44
C ILE A 234 1.19 -2.39 2.17
N ARG A 235 1.05 -3.65 1.80
CA ARG A 235 0.10 -4.12 0.80
C ARG A 235 -1.11 -4.70 1.52
N LEU A 236 -2.28 -4.12 1.29
CA LEU A 236 -3.52 -4.68 1.82
C LEU A 236 -4.02 -5.82 0.94
N ASP A 237 -4.64 -6.80 1.58
CA ASP A 237 -5.42 -7.84 0.92
C ASP A 237 -6.90 -7.62 1.28
N ALA A 238 -7.73 -7.29 0.29
CA ALA A 238 -9.14 -7.02 0.55
C ALA A 238 -9.98 -8.29 0.71
N GLU A 239 -9.54 -9.42 0.18
CA GLU A 239 -10.26 -10.69 0.33
C GLU A 239 -9.97 -11.34 1.69
N HIS A 240 -8.72 -11.24 2.14
CA HIS A 240 -8.24 -11.80 3.39
C HIS A 240 -7.38 -10.78 4.13
N PHE A 241 -7.99 -9.90 4.93
CA PHE A 241 -7.27 -8.76 5.49
C PHE A 241 -6.12 -9.15 6.42
N MET A 242 -6.21 -10.32 7.06
CA MET A 242 -5.14 -10.86 7.90
C MET A 242 -3.92 -11.30 7.08
N GLN A 243 -4.06 -11.47 5.76
CA GLN A 243 -2.96 -11.77 4.83
C GLN A 243 -2.31 -10.52 4.22
N SER A 244 -2.74 -9.32 4.64
CA SER A 244 -2.05 -8.08 4.31
C SER A 244 -0.58 -8.16 4.75
N GLU A 245 0.31 -7.53 3.99
CA GLU A 245 1.75 -7.75 4.10
C GLU A 245 2.52 -6.44 4.29
N ILE A 246 3.44 -6.43 5.25
CA ILE A 246 4.49 -5.41 5.34
C ILE A 246 5.59 -5.75 4.32
N LEU A 247 5.52 -5.15 3.13
CA LEU A 247 6.51 -5.37 2.06
C LEU A 247 7.89 -4.82 2.44
N PHE A 248 7.90 -3.67 3.12
CA PHE A 248 9.11 -3.02 3.62
C PHE A 248 8.83 -2.46 5.02
N SER A 249 9.62 -2.87 6.01
CA SER A 249 9.50 -2.35 7.37
C SER A 249 9.89 -0.87 7.41
N ALA A 250 9.17 -0.09 8.22
CA ALA A 250 9.56 1.29 8.49
C ALA A 250 10.82 1.33 9.36
N LYS A 251 11.58 2.42 9.25
CA LYS A 251 12.66 2.71 10.19
C LYS A 251 12.07 3.38 11.41
N GLU A 252 12.16 2.71 12.56
CA GLU A 252 11.74 3.28 13.83
C GLU A 252 12.58 4.49 14.22
N LYS A 253 11.91 5.52 14.74
CA LYS A 253 12.52 6.74 15.29
C LYS A 253 12.38 6.75 16.81
N ASP A 254 13.49 7.01 17.51
CA ASP A 254 13.52 7.12 18.98
C ASP A 254 12.89 8.43 19.49
N SER A 255 12.86 9.46 18.65
CA SER A 255 12.39 10.80 18.99
C SER A 255 11.27 11.27 18.07
N LEU A 256 10.22 11.83 18.66
CA LEU A 256 9.10 12.43 17.94
C LEU A 256 9.39 13.88 17.54
N ASP A 257 8.80 14.30 16.42
CA ASP A 257 8.83 15.71 15.98
C ASP A 257 7.72 16.51 16.68
N TRP A 258 8.08 17.13 17.80
CA TRP A 258 7.15 17.89 18.63
C TRP A 258 6.59 19.14 17.93
N ASP A 259 7.35 19.76 17.03
CA ASP A 259 6.88 20.94 16.29
C ASP A 259 5.78 20.53 15.31
N THR A 260 5.98 19.42 14.60
CA THR A 260 4.96 18.85 13.70
C THR A 260 3.73 18.38 14.49
N ILE A 261 3.91 17.72 15.64
CA ILE A 261 2.80 17.32 16.52
C ILE A 261 2.00 18.55 16.99
N ASN A 262 2.67 19.59 17.48
CA ASN A 262 1.99 20.78 17.97
C ASN A 262 1.18 21.46 16.85
N ARG A 263 1.77 21.55 15.66
CA ARG A 263 1.07 22.07 14.47
C ARG A 263 -0.16 21.24 14.12
N LEU A 264 -0.06 19.91 14.12
CA LEU A 264 -1.18 19.01 13.86
C LEU A 264 -2.34 19.19 14.86
N VAL A 265 -2.01 19.38 16.15
CA VAL A 265 -3.00 19.66 17.21
C VAL A 265 -3.75 20.96 16.95
N ASP A 266 -3.02 22.00 16.55
CA ASP A 266 -3.61 23.31 16.30
C ASP A 266 -4.46 23.33 15.03
N ASP A 267 -4.06 22.57 14.01
CA ASP A 267 -4.68 22.61 12.68
C ASP A 267 -5.84 21.63 12.52
N ASN A 268 -5.81 20.46 13.17
CA ASN A 268 -6.80 19.39 12.98
C ASN A 268 -7.47 18.92 14.29
N ARG A 269 -8.80 19.03 14.34
CA ARG A 269 -9.60 18.65 15.52
C ARG A 269 -9.59 17.15 15.82
N ASN A 270 -9.49 16.29 14.80
CA ASN A 270 -9.43 14.84 15.01
C ASN A 270 -8.08 14.44 15.60
N PHE A 271 -6.99 15.03 15.13
CA PHE A 271 -5.65 14.78 15.69
C PHE A 271 -5.56 15.28 17.13
N LYS A 272 -6.12 16.46 17.41
CA LYS A 272 -6.26 16.95 18.80
C LYS A 272 -7.08 16.00 19.68
N SER A 273 -8.19 15.47 19.16
CA SER A 273 -8.99 14.47 19.89
C SER A 273 -8.18 13.21 20.14
N PHE A 274 -7.46 12.69 19.13
CA PHE A 274 -6.59 11.52 19.28
C PHE A 274 -5.58 11.68 20.41
N LEU A 275 -4.90 12.82 20.51
CA LEU A 275 -3.94 13.04 21.59
C LEU A 275 -4.61 13.18 22.97
N ASN A 276 -5.79 13.81 23.04
CA ASN A 276 -6.54 13.86 24.30
C ASN A 276 -6.96 12.46 24.77
N ASP A 277 -7.45 11.63 23.85
CA ASP A 277 -7.84 10.24 24.11
C ASP A 277 -6.63 9.42 24.58
N LEU A 278 -5.50 9.53 23.87
CA LEU A 278 -4.24 8.90 24.26
C LEU A 278 -3.84 9.29 25.68
N MET A 279 -3.86 10.58 26.03
CA MET A 279 -3.48 11.05 27.37
C MET A 279 -4.43 10.52 28.46
N GLU A 280 -5.75 10.43 28.20
CA GLU A 280 -6.71 9.87 29.14
C GLU A 280 -6.44 8.38 29.37
N ASP A 281 -6.28 7.60 28.29
CA ASP A 281 -6.05 6.15 28.36
C ASP A 281 -4.71 5.82 29.06
N VAL A 282 -3.64 6.58 28.77
CA VAL A 282 -2.35 6.48 29.46
C VAL A 282 -2.49 6.73 30.95
N LYS A 283 -3.24 7.77 31.34
CA LYS A 283 -3.43 8.12 32.75
C LYS A 283 -4.22 7.06 33.52
N ILE A 284 -5.18 6.41 32.88
CA ILE A 284 -6.01 5.37 33.50
C ILE A 284 -5.29 4.01 33.45
N GLY A 285 -4.34 3.83 32.52
CA GLY A 285 -3.62 2.56 32.33
C GLY A 285 -4.46 1.51 31.60
N LYS A 286 -5.47 1.93 30.83
CA LYS A 286 -6.33 1.06 30.01
C LYS A 286 -6.96 1.85 28.87
N VAL A 287 -7.30 1.16 27.79
CA VAL A 287 -8.02 1.74 26.65
C VAL A 287 -9.50 1.90 27.03
N LYS A 288 -9.99 3.14 27.05
CA LYS A 288 -11.39 3.50 27.33
C LYS A 288 -11.95 4.43 26.25
N SER A 289 -11.11 5.25 25.64
CA SER A 289 -11.52 6.15 24.56
C SER A 289 -11.97 5.41 23.30
N ARG A 290 -12.66 6.13 22.41
CA ARG A 290 -13.18 5.60 21.15
C ARG A 290 -12.18 5.81 20.01
N TYR A 291 -11.69 4.70 19.48
CA TYR A 291 -10.87 4.57 18.29
C TYR A 291 -11.73 4.15 17.09
N ASP A 292 -11.11 3.97 15.92
CA ASP A 292 -11.80 3.48 14.73
C ASP A 292 -12.38 2.07 14.95
N ASP A 293 -13.51 1.79 14.30
CA ASP A 293 -14.13 0.48 14.34
C ASP A 293 -13.26 -0.53 13.58
N VAL A 294 -13.25 -1.79 14.02
CA VAL A 294 -12.48 -2.89 13.40
C VAL A 294 -13.34 -4.14 13.25
N TYR A 295 -12.98 -4.98 12.29
CA TYR A 295 -13.47 -6.36 12.21
C TYR A 295 -12.36 -7.32 12.64
N LEU A 296 -12.72 -8.29 13.48
CA LEU A 296 -11.80 -9.32 13.95
C LEU A 296 -11.93 -10.62 13.15
N GLU A 297 -13.05 -10.78 12.43
CA GLU A 297 -13.38 -11.98 11.67
C GLU A 297 -13.35 -11.69 10.17
N GLU A 298 -12.69 -12.56 9.40
CA GLU A 298 -12.55 -12.44 7.92
C GLU A 298 -13.92 -12.32 7.23
N GLU A 299 -14.93 -13.09 7.67
CA GLU A 299 -16.27 -13.04 7.06
C GLU A 299 -16.91 -11.64 7.20
N GLN A 300 -16.75 -10.99 8.35
CA GLN A 300 -17.31 -9.64 8.55
C GLN A 300 -16.63 -8.61 7.64
N MET A 301 -15.31 -8.71 7.51
CA MET A 301 -14.55 -7.86 6.60
C MET A 301 -14.95 -8.13 5.15
N TYR A 302 -15.08 -9.39 4.76
CA TYR A 302 -15.46 -9.80 3.40
C TYR A 302 -16.82 -9.22 3.00
N GLN A 303 -17.82 -9.27 3.90
CA GLN A 303 -19.12 -8.62 3.65
C GLN A 303 -19.01 -7.10 3.52
N TYR A 304 -18.13 -6.46 4.30
CA TYR A 304 -17.87 -5.02 4.18
C TYR A 304 -17.25 -4.66 2.82
N VAL A 305 -16.19 -5.37 2.40
CA VAL A 305 -15.49 -5.06 1.15
C VAL A 305 -16.35 -5.31 -0.08
N LEU A 306 -17.24 -6.32 -0.05
CA LEU A 306 -18.27 -6.54 -1.08
C LEU A 306 -19.26 -5.37 -1.13
N LYS A 307 -19.77 -4.94 0.03
CA LYS A 307 -20.73 -3.83 0.13
C LYS A 307 -20.14 -2.51 -0.39
N CYS A 308 -18.86 -2.25 -0.12
CA CYS A 308 -18.16 -1.07 -0.62
C CYS A 308 -17.73 -1.20 -2.09
N GLY A 309 -17.85 -2.39 -2.69
CA GLY A 309 -17.40 -2.66 -4.06
C GLY A 309 -15.89 -2.59 -4.23
N ILE A 310 -15.15 -2.92 -3.17
CA ILE A 310 -13.69 -3.07 -3.16
C ILE A 310 -13.31 -4.39 -3.85
N VAL A 311 -14.05 -5.45 -3.55
CA VAL A 311 -14.02 -6.74 -4.25
C VAL A 311 -15.35 -6.96 -4.98
N SER A 312 -15.34 -7.79 -6.02
CA SER A 312 -16.46 -8.01 -6.95
C SER A 312 -17.01 -9.42 -6.87
#